data_AF-A0AAW7U7I8-F1
#
_entry.id   AF-A0AAW7U7I8-F1
#
_cell.length_a   1.000
_cell.length_b   1.000
_cell.length_c   1.000
_cell.angle_alpha   90.00
_cell.angle_beta   90.00
_cell.angle_gamma   90.00
#
_symmetry.space_group_name_H-M   'P 1'
#
loop_
_entity.id
_entity.type
_entity.pdbx_description
1 polymer ?
#
loop_
_entity_poly.entity_id
_entity_poly.type
_entity_poly.pdbx_seq_one_letter_code
_entity_poly.pdbx_strand_id
1 'polypeptide(L)'
;MAIEPDIHEVADNWGKALADEAQVLATQGDTATALEKWRDAGEKYRQALTIKPDMHEAAYNWLSALLHELHILKDNQPAEAQIKLQQARNLIDGFLNKYPQHQENFAYNHACLCALEGNTVEAIKQLRLAQHSNHFPNKEHIEQDDGLDNIRHTPEFQAWFKEAFPESSSKS
;
A
#
# COMPACT_ATOMS: atom_id res chain seq x y z
N MET A 1 1.03 12.48 -36.97
CA MET A 1 1.51 13.00 -35.67
C MET A 1 1.53 11.81 -34.73
N ALA A 2 2.72 11.27 -34.45
CA ALA A 2 2.89 10.18 -33.50
C ALA A 2 3.00 10.79 -32.11
N ILE A 3 2.15 10.37 -31.18
CA ILE A 3 2.33 10.64 -29.76
C ILE A 3 3.39 9.63 -29.32
N GLU A 4 4.61 10.08 -29.06
CA GLU A 4 5.56 9.26 -28.31
C GLU A 4 5.02 9.16 -26.89
N PRO A 5 4.66 7.96 -26.40
CA PRO A 5 4.20 7.83 -25.04
C PRO A 5 5.35 8.16 -24.10
N ASP A 6 5.07 8.95 -23.08
CA ASP A 6 6.02 9.30 -22.05
C ASP A 6 6.57 8.02 -21.39
N ILE A 7 7.87 7.78 -21.50
CA ILE A 7 8.51 6.50 -21.13
C ILE A 7 8.23 6.14 -19.64
N HIS A 8 8.06 7.14 -18.78
CA HIS A 8 7.71 6.94 -17.38
C HIS A 8 6.29 6.39 -17.20
N GLU A 9 5.31 6.86 -17.98
CA GLU A 9 3.93 6.36 -17.96
C GLU A 9 3.86 4.92 -18.51
N VAL A 10 4.66 4.60 -19.54
CA VAL A 10 4.76 3.23 -20.06
C VAL A 10 5.31 2.29 -18.99
N ALA A 11 6.35 2.72 -18.28
CA ALA A 11 6.95 1.94 -17.20
C ALA A 11 5.95 1.73 -16.04
N ASP A 12 5.27 2.77 -15.58
CA ASP A 12 4.25 2.65 -14.53
C ASP A 12 3.09 1.72 -14.94
N ASN A 13 2.54 1.91 -16.15
CA ASN A 13 1.45 1.06 -16.65
C ASN A 13 1.86 -0.41 -16.78
N TRP A 14 3.11 -0.68 -17.18
CA TRP A 14 3.62 -2.05 -17.22
C TRP A 14 3.78 -2.62 -15.80
N GLY A 15 4.34 -1.84 -14.87
CA GLY A 15 4.41 -2.23 -13.47
C GLY A 15 3.03 -2.60 -12.91
N LYS A 16 2.02 -1.79 -13.22
CA LYS A 16 0.64 -2.02 -12.79
C LYS A 16 0.07 -3.32 -13.35
N ALA A 17 0.24 -3.57 -14.64
CA ALA A 17 -0.23 -4.81 -15.26
C ALA A 17 0.42 -6.06 -14.62
N LEU A 18 1.72 -5.99 -14.29
CA LEU A 18 2.43 -7.07 -13.60
C LEU A 18 1.92 -7.26 -12.16
N ALA A 19 1.66 -6.18 -11.44
CA ALA A 19 1.13 -6.25 -10.08
C ALA A 19 -0.30 -6.81 -10.04
N ASP A 20 -1.14 -6.44 -11.00
CA ASP A 20 -2.50 -6.98 -11.15
C ASP A 20 -2.45 -8.49 -11.49
N GLU A 21 -1.55 -8.91 -12.39
CA GLU A 21 -1.31 -10.33 -12.70
C GLU A 21 -0.85 -11.12 -11.46
N ALA A 22 0.09 -10.56 -10.71
CA ALA A 22 0.59 -11.15 -9.46
C ALA A 22 -0.53 -11.35 -8.44
N GLN A 23 -1.42 -10.37 -8.28
CA GLN A 23 -2.54 -10.46 -7.36
C GLN A 23 -3.49 -11.61 -7.75
N VAL A 24 -3.78 -11.77 -9.04
CA VAL A 24 -4.59 -12.89 -9.54
C VAL A 24 -3.90 -14.23 -9.24
N LEU A 25 -2.60 -14.36 -9.53
CA LEU A 25 -1.83 -15.57 -9.26
C LEU A 25 -1.83 -15.94 -7.77
N ALA A 26 -1.65 -14.96 -6.89
CA ALA A 26 -1.71 -15.17 -5.44
C ALA A 26 -3.07 -15.72 -4.99
N THR A 27 -4.18 -15.19 -5.53
CA THR A 27 -5.53 -15.71 -5.21
C THR A 27 -5.77 -17.13 -5.72
N GLN A 28 -5.02 -17.56 -6.74
CA GLN A 28 -5.05 -18.93 -7.25
C GLN A 28 -4.10 -19.87 -6.49
N GLY A 29 -3.35 -19.35 -5.52
CA GLY A 29 -2.39 -20.09 -4.71
C GLY A 29 -0.98 -20.16 -5.30
N ASP A 30 -0.73 -19.60 -6.48
CA ASP A 30 0.60 -19.52 -7.08
C ASP A 30 1.39 -18.33 -6.54
N THR A 31 1.68 -18.41 -5.24
CA THR A 31 2.36 -17.34 -4.48
C THR A 31 3.81 -17.15 -4.92
N ALA A 32 4.48 -18.19 -5.41
CA ALA A 32 5.85 -18.09 -5.90
C ALA A 32 5.93 -17.23 -7.16
N THR A 33 5.10 -17.50 -8.17
CA THR A 33 5.05 -16.69 -9.39
C THR A 33 4.54 -15.28 -9.10
N ALA A 34 3.58 -15.13 -8.18
CA ALA A 34 3.11 -13.81 -7.75
C ALA A 34 4.24 -12.94 -7.17
N LEU A 35 5.09 -13.51 -6.30
CA LEU A 35 6.25 -12.80 -5.74
C LEU A 35 7.23 -12.36 -6.83
N GLU A 36 7.51 -13.21 -7.82
CA GLU A 36 8.36 -12.83 -8.97
C GLU A 36 7.75 -11.65 -9.75
N LYS A 37 6.45 -11.69 -10.03
CA LYS A 37 5.74 -10.64 -10.76
C LYS A 37 5.69 -9.31 -10.01
N TRP A 38 5.48 -9.31 -8.69
CA TRP A 38 5.56 -8.07 -7.90
C TRP A 38 6.97 -7.49 -7.88
N ARG A 39 8.02 -8.32 -7.86
CA ARG A 39 9.41 -7.84 -7.95
C ARG A 39 9.69 -7.21 -9.33
N ASP A 40 9.21 -7.83 -10.41
CA ASP A 40 9.29 -7.27 -11.76
C ASP A 40 8.53 -5.94 -11.85
N ALA A 41 7.34 -5.86 -11.23
CA ALA A 41 6.58 -4.61 -11.14
C ALA A 41 7.37 -3.51 -10.41
N GLY A 42 8.00 -3.85 -9.28
CA GLY A 42 8.88 -2.96 -8.52
C GLY A 42 10.01 -2.37 -9.36
N GLU A 43 10.62 -3.17 -10.23
CA GLU A 43 11.65 -2.70 -11.16
C GLU A 43 11.08 -1.70 -12.19
N LYS A 44 9.86 -1.90 -12.68
CA LYS A 44 9.20 -0.96 -13.59
C LYS A 44 8.84 0.36 -12.92
N TYR A 45 8.30 0.32 -11.70
CA TYR A 45 8.04 1.54 -10.94
C TYR A 45 9.33 2.31 -10.61
N ARG A 46 10.40 1.59 -10.26
CA ARG A 46 11.72 2.20 -10.06
C ARG A 46 12.24 2.88 -11.33
N GLN A 47 12.02 2.29 -12.50
CA GLN A 47 12.35 2.92 -13.79
C GLN A 47 11.52 4.20 -14.01
N ALA A 48 10.21 4.16 -13.75
CA ALA A 48 9.35 5.33 -13.85
C ALA A 48 9.84 6.47 -12.93
N LEU A 49 10.14 6.17 -11.66
CA LEU A 49 10.65 7.13 -10.68
C LEU A 49 12.07 7.63 -10.98
N THR A 50 12.87 6.86 -11.73
CA THR A 50 14.19 7.33 -12.18
C THR A 50 14.05 8.42 -13.25
N ILE A 51 13.03 8.30 -14.11
CA ILE A 51 12.75 9.26 -15.18
C ILE A 51 11.98 10.47 -14.63
N LYS A 52 10.97 10.22 -13.80
CA LYS A 52 10.10 11.22 -13.18
C LYS A 52 10.02 10.99 -11.66
N PRO A 53 10.93 11.59 -10.88
CA PRO A 53 11.04 11.32 -9.45
C PRO A 53 9.85 11.75 -8.59
N ASP A 54 8.99 12.65 -9.08
CA ASP A 54 7.80 13.17 -8.39
C ASP A 54 6.50 12.43 -8.79
N MET A 55 6.60 11.34 -9.56
CA MET A 55 5.45 10.53 -9.99
C MET A 55 4.88 9.71 -8.83
N HIS A 56 3.99 10.32 -8.06
CA HIS A 56 3.39 9.72 -6.87
C HIS A 56 2.60 8.45 -7.16
N GLU A 57 2.03 8.29 -8.36
CA GLU A 57 1.33 7.09 -8.81
C GLU A 57 2.27 5.88 -8.82
N ALA A 58 3.45 6.00 -9.43
CA ALA A 58 4.44 4.92 -9.48
C ALA A 58 4.97 4.57 -8.09
N ALA A 59 5.23 5.57 -7.24
CA ALA A 59 5.64 5.34 -5.86
C ALA A 59 4.54 4.67 -5.01
N TYR A 60 3.28 5.07 -5.20
CA TYR A 60 2.12 4.48 -4.54
C TYR A 60 1.95 3.00 -4.95
N ASN A 61 1.99 2.74 -6.26
CA ASN A 61 1.85 1.40 -6.81
C ASN A 61 2.99 0.47 -6.35
N TRP A 62 4.22 1.00 -6.27
CA TRP A 62 5.35 0.24 -5.74
C TRP A 62 5.20 -0.08 -4.26
N LEU A 63 4.77 0.89 -3.45
CA LEU A 63 4.47 0.64 -2.04
C LEU A 63 3.41 -0.45 -1.88
N SER A 64 2.34 -0.41 -2.69
CA SER A 64 1.29 -1.44 -2.68
C SER A 64 1.86 -2.82 -3.01
N ALA A 65 2.69 -2.94 -4.06
CA ALA A 65 3.34 -4.20 -4.43
C ALA A 65 4.20 -4.76 -3.29
N LEU A 66 4.98 -3.92 -2.60
CA LEU A 66 5.78 -4.32 -1.45
C LEU A 66 4.91 -4.82 -0.28
N LEU A 67 3.76 -4.18 -0.03
CA LEU A 67 2.80 -4.62 1.00
C LEU A 67 2.17 -5.98 0.67
N HIS A 68 1.91 -6.25 -0.61
CA HIS A 68 1.45 -7.58 -1.05
C HIS A 68 2.54 -8.65 -0.89
N GLU A 69 3.78 -8.36 -1.28
CA GLU A 69 4.91 -9.28 -1.03
C GLU A 69 5.05 -9.57 0.46
N LEU A 70 4.98 -8.54 1.31
CA LEU A 70 5.02 -8.67 2.77
C LEU A 70 3.96 -9.62 3.30
N HIS A 71 2.71 -9.47 2.84
CA HIS A 71 1.60 -10.29 3.26
C HIS A 71 1.85 -11.78 2.96
N ILE A 72 2.40 -12.12 1.79
CA ILE A 72 2.74 -13.50 1.43
C ILE A 72 3.94 -14.03 2.23
N LEU A 73 4.94 -13.19 2.48
CA LEU A 73 6.20 -13.62 3.08
C LEU A 73 6.15 -13.71 4.62
N LYS A 74 5.26 -12.97 5.30
CA LYS A 74 5.31 -12.80 6.77
C LYS A 74 5.25 -14.11 7.55
N ASP A 75 4.51 -15.10 7.06
CA ASP A 75 4.28 -16.36 7.79
C ASP A 75 5.38 -17.41 7.53
N ASN A 76 5.98 -17.41 6.35
CA ASN A 76 6.89 -18.48 5.91
C ASN A 76 8.35 -18.02 5.71
N GLN A 77 8.57 -16.73 5.47
CA GLN A 77 9.88 -16.15 5.15
C GLN A 77 10.11 -14.82 5.89
N PRO A 78 10.11 -14.81 7.24
CA PRO A 78 10.12 -13.58 8.03
C PRO A 78 11.36 -12.70 7.82
N ALA A 79 12.52 -13.30 7.51
CA ALA A 79 13.72 -12.52 7.18
C ALA A 79 13.57 -11.74 5.86
N GLU A 80 12.90 -12.34 4.87
CA GLU A 80 12.64 -11.67 3.59
C GLU A 80 11.51 -10.63 3.73
N ALA A 81 10.47 -10.96 4.50
CA ALA A 81 9.44 -10.01 4.88
C ALA A 81 10.06 -8.77 5.54
N GLN A 82 10.98 -8.93 6.49
CA GLN A 82 11.65 -7.78 7.13
C GLN A 82 12.41 -6.89 6.13
N ILE A 83 13.03 -7.48 5.10
CA ILE A 83 13.69 -6.72 4.03
C ILE A 83 12.65 -5.89 3.26
N LYS A 84 11.52 -6.49 2.90
CA LYS A 84 10.43 -5.81 2.20
C LYS A 84 9.81 -4.69 3.04
N LEU A 85 9.69 -4.89 4.35
CA LEU A 85 9.22 -3.89 5.30
C LEU A 85 10.14 -2.66 5.29
N GLN A 86 11.45 -2.90 5.37
CA GLN A 86 12.43 -1.82 5.31
C GLN A 86 12.44 -1.11 3.94
N GLN A 87 12.25 -1.85 2.84
CA GLN A 87 12.14 -1.27 1.50
C GLN A 87 10.91 -0.34 1.40
N ALA A 88 9.76 -0.78 1.89
CA ALA A 88 8.53 0.02 1.92
C ALA A 88 8.71 1.29 2.75
N ARG A 89 9.31 1.19 3.95
CA ARG A 89 9.63 2.32 4.82
C ARG A 89 10.57 3.33 4.15
N ASN A 90 11.67 2.85 3.56
CA ASN A 90 12.62 3.73 2.88
C ASN A 90 12.00 4.43 1.67
N LEU A 91 11.14 3.73 0.91
CA LEU A 91 10.44 4.29 -0.24
C LEU A 91 9.53 5.43 0.20
N ILE A 92 8.65 5.20 1.17
CA ILE A 92 7.67 6.21 1.59
C ILE A 92 8.35 7.40 2.29
N ASP A 93 9.31 7.16 3.20
CA ASP A 93 10.02 8.24 3.89
C ASP A 93 10.83 9.08 2.90
N GLY A 94 11.53 8.41 1.97
CA GLY A 94 12.31 9.07 0.94
C GLY A 94 11.47 9.88 -0.04
N PHE A 95 10.28 9.40 -0.40
CA PHE A 95 9.35 10.08 -1.29
C PHE A 95 8.69 11.28 -0.59
N LEU A 96 8.06 11.05 0.57
CA LEU A 96 7.31 12.10 1.28
C LEU A 96 8.21 13.19 1.88
N ASN A 97 9.46 12.89 2.22
CA ASN A 97 10.42 13.92 2.63
C ASN A 97 10.73 14.92 1.50
N LYS A 98 10.69 14.47 0.23
CA LYS A 98 10.90 15.33 -0.94
C LYS A 98 9.60 15.96 -1.44
N TYR A 99 8.50 15.22 -1.36
CA TYR A 99 7.20 15.60 -1.91
C TYR A 99 6.08 15.49 -0.86
N PRO A 100 6.12 16.30 0.21
CA PRO A 100 5.18 16.20 1.32
C PRO A 100 3.74 16.50 0.91
N GLN A 101 3.52 17.21 -0.20
CA GLN A 101 2.17 17.48 -0.73
C GLN A 101 1.39 16.20 -1.09
N HIS A 102 2.08 15.07 -1.28
CA HIS A 102 1.43 13.79 -1.60
C HIS A 102 1.09 12.96 -0.37
N GLN A 103 1.27 13.46 0.87
CA GLN A 103 1.05 12.67 2.08
C GLN A 103 -0.33 12.00 2.13
N GLU A 104 -1.38 12.69 1.69
CA GLU A 104 -2.75 12.15 1.62
C GLU A 104 -2.88 10.98 0.64
N ASN A 105 -2.16 11.02 -0.50
CA ASN A 105 -2.18 9.97 -1.51
C ASN A 105 -1.62 8.63 -1.00
N PHE A 106 -0.74 8.68 0.00
CA PHE A 106 -0.12 7.49 0.60
C PHE A 106 -0.76 7.09 1.93
N ALA A 107 -1.67 7.89 2.49
CA ALA A 107 -2.09 7.77 3.88
C ALA A 107 -2.62 6.37 4.25
N TYR A 108 -3.39 5.72 3.36
CA TYR A 108 -3.88 4.38 3.62
C TYR A 108 -2.76 3.32 3.63
N ASN A 109 -1.96 3.24 2.56
CA ASN A 109 -0.84 2.30 2.49
C ASN A 109 0.21 2.58 3.58
N HIS A 110 0.39 3.84 3.97
CA HIS A 110 1.23 4.22 5.09
C HIS A 110 0.68 3.68 6.42
N ALA A 111 -0.64 3.75 6.62
CA ALA A 111 -1.26 3.15 7.78
C ALA A 111 -1.04 1.64 7.85
N CYS A 112 -1.23 0.93 6.73
CA CYS A 112 -0.98 -0.51 6.66
C CYS A 112 0.48 -0.84 6.96
N LEU A 113 1.43 -0.06 6.43
CA LEU A 113 2.86 -0.21 6.76
C LEU A 113 3.12 -0.02 8.27
N CYS A 114 2.59 1.05 8.87
CA CYS A 114 2.75 1.29 10.32
C CYS A 114 2.10 0.18 11.16
N ALA A 115 0.97 -0.38 10.71
CA ALA A 115 0.32 -1.50 11.38
C ALA A 115 1.19 -2.77 11.32
N LEU A 116 1.80 -3.06 10.17
CA LEU A 116 2.74 -4.18 10.01
C LEU A 116 4.00 -4.02 10.87
N GLU A 117 4.45 -2.78 11.12
CA GLU A 117 5.53 -2.46 12.07
C GLU A 117 5.11 -2.55 13.54
N GLY A 118 3.82 -2.74 13.83
CA GLY A 118 3.27 -2.71 15.19
C GLY A 118 3.15 -1.31 15.78
N ASN A 119 3.28 -0.25 14.96
CA ASN A 119 3.13 1.14 15.38
C ASN A 119 1.66 1.59 15.25
N THR A 120 0.83 1.12 16.19
CA THR A 120 -0.61 1.42 16.24
C THR A 120 -0.90 2.92 16.23
N VAL A 121 -0.14 3.72 16.98
CA VAL A 121 -0.41 5.17 17.11
C VAL A 121 -0.25 5.88 15.77
N GLU A 122 0.85 5.62 15.05
CA GLU A 122 1.06 6.23 13.75
C GLU A 122 0.10 5.66 12.70
N ALA A 123 -0.19 4.35 12.74
CA ALA A 123 -1.18 3.74 11.86
C ALA A 123 -2.55 4.44 11.95
N ILE A 124 -3.05 4.69 13.16
CA ILE A 124 -4.32 5.39 13.39
C ILE A 124 -4.27 6.85 12.92
N LYS A 125 -3.15 7.54 13.11
CA LYS A 125 -2.96 8.90 12.58
C LYS A 125 -3.04 8.93 11.05
N GLN A 126 -2.42 7.95 10.39
CA GLN A 126 -2.46 7.83 8.93
C GLN A 126 -3.84 7.41 8.42
N LEU A 127 -4.56 6.52 9.13
CA LEU A 127 -5.95 6.19 8.81
C LEU A 127 -6.86 7.42 8.87
N ARG A 128 -6.72 8.24 9.92
CA ARG A 128 -7.44 9.52 10.04
C ARG A 128 -7.14 10.49 8.92
N LEU A 129 -5.90 10.54 8.46
CA LEU A 129 -5.53 11.33 7.29
C LEU A 129 -6.21 10.79 6.02
N ALA A 130 -6.18 9.46 5.84
CA ALA A 130 -6.78 8.80 4.69
C ALA A 130 -8.30 9.00 4.59
N GLN A 131 -9.00 9.15 5.72
CA GLN A 131 -10.45 9.39 5.76
C GLN A 131 -10.90 10.67 5.04
N HIS A 132 -10.02 11.66 4.91
CA HIS A 132 -10.33 12.89 4.17
C HIS A 132 -10.10 12.75 2.65
N SER A 133 -9.55 11.62 2.20
CA SER A 133 -9.32 11.35 0.79
C SER A 133 -10.59 10.81 0.10
N ASN A 134 -10.75 11.14 -1.18
CA ASN A 134 -11.90 10.68 -2.00
C ASN A 134 -11.93 9.16 -2.23
N HIS A 135 -10.84 8.44 -1.93
CA HIS A 135 -10.69 7.01 -2.20
C HIS A 135 -10.51 6.19 -0.91
N PHE A 136 -11.00 6.71 0.23
CA PHE A 136 -10.92 5.98 1.49
C PHE A 136 -11.72 4.66 1.42
N PRO A 137 -11.14 3.52 1.83
CA PRO A 137 -11.85 2.25 1.75
C PRO A 137 -13.09 2.19 2.63
N ASN A 138 -14.08 1.40 2.19
CA ASN A 138 -15.31 1.22 2.95
C ASN A 138 -15.07 0.35 4.21
N LYS A 139 -16.09 0.30 5.07
CA LYS A 139 -16.07 -0.46 6.32
C LYS A 139 -15.63 -1.92 6.13
N GLU A 140 -16.25 -2.62 5.18
CA GLU A 140 -16.01 -4.05 4.92
C GLU A 140 -14.57 -4.30 4.49
N HIS A 141 -14.02 -3.46 3.62
CA HIS A 141 -12.63 -3.54 3.19
C HIS A 141 -11.67 -3.41 4.38
N ILE A 142 -11.87 -2.40 5.23
CA ILE A 142 -10.99 -2.19 6.41
C ILE A 142 -11.14 -3.32 7.42
N GLU A 143 -12.32 -3.91 7.58
CA GLU A 143 -12.55 -5.08 8.44
C GLU A 143 -11.79 -6.32 7.99
N GLN A 144 -11.62 -6.49 6.67
CA GLN A 144 -10.98 -7.65 6.06
C GLN A 144 -9.53 -7.41 5.64
N ASP A 145 -9.00 -6.19 5.79
CA ASP A 145 -7.63 -5.87 5.38
C ASP A 145 -6.59 -6.47 6.35
N ASP A 146 -6.00 -7.59 5.94
CA ASP A 146 -4.98 -8.31 6.70
C ASP A 146 -3.73 -7.46 7.06
N GLY A 147 -3.50 -6.34 6.36
CA GLY A 147 -2.46 -5.38 6.69
C GLY A 147 -2.69 -4.68 8.03
N LEU A 148 -3.94 -4.64 8.52
CA LEU A 148 -4.34 -4.02 9.77
C LEU A 148 -4.53 -5.01 10.93
N ASP A 149 -4.37 -6.32 10.69
CA ASP A 149 -4.64 -7.37 11.69
C ASP A 149 -3.84 -7.21 12.97
N ASN A 150 -2.58 -6.81 12.85
CA ASN A 150 -1.67 -6.62 13.97
C ASN A 150 -2.18 -5.56 14.96
N ILE A 151 -2.98 -4.60 14.49
CA ILE A 151 -3.51 -3.52 15.33
C ILE A 151 -5.01 -3.63 15.58
N ARG A 152 -5.72 -4.51 14.86
CA ARG A 152 -7.19 -4.64 14.89
C ARG A 152 -7.77 -4.89 16.29
N HIS A 153 -7.03 -5.60 17.13
CA HIS A 153 -7.43 -5.94 18.49
C HIS A 153 -7.13 -4.85 19.52
N THR A 154 -6.41 -3.79 19.13
CA THR A 154 -6.01 -2.72 20.05
C THR A 154 -7.20 -1.82 20.41
N PRO A 155 -7.27 -1.30 21.65
CA PRO A 155 -8.32 -0.36 22.05
C PRO A 155 -8.36 0.90 21.16
N GLU A 156 -7.20 1.37 20.72
CA GLU A 156 -7.03 2.54 19.86
C GLU A 156 -7.69 2.32 18.49
N PHE A 157 -7.42 1.17 17.86
CA PHE A 157 -8.04 0.82 16.58
C PHE A 157 -9.54 0.64 16.71
N GLN A 158 -10.01 -0.08 17.74
CA GLN A 158 -11.45 -0.29 17.95
C GLN A 158 -12.20 1.01 18.22
N ALA A 159 -11.59 1.95 18.95
CA ALA A 159 -12.16 3.26 19.18
C ALA A 159 -12.26 4.07 17.89
N TRP A 160 -11.15 4.15 17.14
CA TRP A 160 -11.13 4.82 15.84
C TRP A 160 -12.12 4.20 14.85
N PHE A 161 -12.21 2.88 14.77
CA PHE A 161 -13.08 2.18 13.83
C PHE A 161 -14.56 2.49 14.07
N LYS A 162 -14.99 2.58 15.35
CA LYS A 162 -16.35 3.00 15.73
C LYS A 162 -16.63 4.47 15.41
N GLU A 163 -15.62 5.33 15.54
CA GLU A 163 -15.70 6.75 15.16
C GLU A 163 -15.83 6.92 13.64
N ALA A 164 -15.03 6.16 12.89
CA ALA A 164 -14.98 6.19 11.42
C ALA A 164 -16.26 5.63 10.78
N PHE A 165 -16.85 4.59 11.38
CA PHE A 165 -18.01 3.89 10.86
C PHE A 165 -19.11 3.76 11.93
N PRO A 166 -19.74 4.88 12.32
CA PRO A 166 -20.81 4.84 13.31
C PRO A 166 -21.98 4.00 12.78
N GLU A 167 -22.57 3.17 13.65
CA GLU A 167 -23.83 2.51 13.30
C GLU A 167 -24.87 3.59 12.96
N SER A 168 -25.56 3.42 11.84
CA SER A 168 -26.64 4.31 11.46
C SER A 168 -27.62 4.37 12.62
N SER A 169 -27.74 5.56 13.23
CA SER A 169 -28.75 5.78 14.25
C SER A 169 -30.09 5.51 13.58
N SER A 170 -30.76 4.43 13.97
CA SER A 170 -32.17 4.26 13.69
C SER A 170 -32.87 5.45 14.36
N LYS A 171 -33.13 6.50 13.57
CA LYS A 171 -34.06 7.54 13.98
C LYS A 171 -35.41 6.86 14.11
N SER A 172 -35.76 6.56 15.36
CA SER A 172 -37.10 6.28 15.83
C SER A 172 -38.00 7.51 15.64
#